data_AF-A0A7J5BZQ4-F1
#
_entry.id   AF-A0A7J5BZQ4-F1
#
_cell.length_a   1.000
_cell.length_b   1.000
_cell.length_c   1.000
_cell.angle_alpha   90.00
_cell.angle_beta   90.00
_cell.angle_gamma   90.00
#
_symmetry.space_group_name_H-M   'P 1'
#
loop_
_entity.id
_entity.type
_entity.pdbx_description
1 polymer ?
#
loop_
_entity_poly.entity_id
_entity_poly.type
_entity_poly.pdbx_seq_one_letter_code
_entity_poly.pdbx_strand_id
1 'polypeptide(L)'
;MAVHDGPSSAPSTSSGSAGDVEPTRTAGATPADGDVGGAYEAELRRCEIAIGIRLPEALRARLGRENGFTIDDEAGPTGTRWRILPVHDTSTPARDRATTDDVTRRTALARASLAVTPPGSGPAATAFPSDGVVIGLGVSPLDLLVVRPDPVTPGVLGQALHRRNGSRPLEDLGARFVDLAPDPGPFDSGAPLPRFRYHERPDLTGAIRRSVRACSVCGRRRGWIDPLGPDAVCPWCIAAGHDAGTCPEFFDAPVPAEVEREVRHATPGFLGWQVERWLTHCGDAAVYLGTATHEQLVHLPDARAALRAEGIDEGTIATIEPEGELLAHLFRCRHCGVHTAYADPA
;
A
#
# COMPACT_ATOMS: atom_id res chain seq x y z
N MET A 1 44.59 -69.76 3.90
CA MET A 1 43.25 -69.63 4.51
C MET A 1 42.39 -68.96 3.45
N ALA A 2 41.76 -69.73 2.57
CA ALA A 2 40.39 -70.27 2.72
C ALA A 2 39.38 -69.11 2.67
N VAL A 3 38.43 -68.97 1.75
CA VAL A 3 37.74 -69.83 0.75
C VAL A 3 36.98 -68.83 -0.17
N HIS A 4 37.05 -68.90 -1.52
CA HIS A 4 36.05 -69.51 -2.45
C HIS A 4 34.58 -69.34 -2.01
N ASP A 5 33.63 -68.74 -2.76
CA ASP A 5 33.18 -69.08 -4.13
C ASP A 5 32.38 -67.94 -4.82
N GLY A 6 32.44 -67.88 -6.16
CA GLY A 6 31.54 -67.09 -7.06
C GLY A 6 30.20 -67.82 -7.31
N PRO A 7 29.53 -67.73 -8.48
CA PRO A 7 29.63 -66.87 -9.68
C PRO A 7 28.26 -66.18 -10.02
N SER A 8 28.06 -65.31 -11.03
CA SER A 8 27.75 -65.72 -12.41
C SER A 8 27.46 -64.51 -13.32
N SER A 9 28.13 -64.52 -14.47
CA SER A 9 28.03 -63.76 -15.73
C SER A 9 26.59 -63.66 -16.30
N ALA A 10 26.12 -62.51 -16.82
CA ALA A 10 26.27 -61.87 -18.17
C ALA A 10 24.94 -61.99 -18.99
N PRO A 11 24.66 -61.27 -20.11
CA PRO A 11 25.49 -60.36 -20.95
C PRO A 11 24.83 -58.97 -21.22
N SER A 12 25.60 -57.90 -21.41
CA SER A 12 25.99 -57.29 -22.71
C SER A 12 24.88 -57.16 -23.76
N THR A 13 24.41 -55.93 -24.04
CA THR A 13 24.28 -55.42 -25.41
C THR A 13 24.43 -53.89 -25.43
N SER A 14 25.36 -53.46 -26.26
CA SER A 14 25.62 -52.09 -26.69
C SER A 14 24.61 -51.65 -27.76
N SER A 15 24.15 -50.42 -27.69
CA SER A 15 23.80 -49.64 -28.89
C SER A 15 23.92 -48.16 -28.56
N GLY A 16 24.90 -47.52 -29.19
CA GLY A 16 25.05 -46.08 -29.18
C GLY A 16 23.95 -45.40 -29.99
N SER A 17 23.64 -44.17 -29.60
CA SER A 17 22.88 -43.24 -30.42
C SER A 17 23.22 -41.83 -29.96
N ALA A 18 23.79 -41.08 -30.92
CA ALA A 18 23.87 -39.64 -31.09
C ALA A 18 23.61 -38.73 -29.89
N GLY A 19 24.63 -37.90 -29.61
CA GLY A 19 24.55 -36.83 -28.64
C GLY A 19 23.52 -35.77 -29.01
N ASP A 20 22.71 -35.41 -28.02
CA ASP A 20 22.06 -34.12 -27.94
C ASP A 20 22.90 -33.24 -27.01
N VAL A 21 23.58 -32.28 -27.62
CA VAL A 21 24.18 -31.15 -26.92
C VAL A 21 23.02 -30.31 -26.39
N GLU A 22 22.69 -30.52 -25.13
CA GLU A 22 21.75 -29.67 -24.39
C GLU A 22 22.28 -28.22 -24.43
N PRO A 23 21.52 -27.24 -24.95
CA PRO A 23 21.95 -25.86 -24.95
C PRO A 23 21.99 -25.42 -23.49
N THR A 24 23.21 -25.11 -23.05
CA THR A 24 23.50 -24.47 -21.78
C THR A 24 22.53 -23.31 -21.59
N ARG A 25 21.52 -23.49 -20.72
CA ARG A 25 20.65 -22.40 -20.29
C ARG A 25 21.53 -21.42 -19.55
N THR A 26 21.98 -20.40 -20.27
CA THR A 26 22.60 -19.20 -19.72
C THR A 26 21.70 -18.74 -18.60
N ALA A 27 22.23 -18.76 -17.39
CA ALA A 27 21.61 -18.17 -16.22
C ALA A 27 21.30 -16.71 -16.56
N GLY A 28 20.04 -16.44 -16.89
CA GLY A 28 19.53 -15.09 -17.02
C GLY A 28 19.69 -14.44 -15.66
N ALA A 29 20.58 -13.45 -15.61
CA ALA A 29 20.80 -12.61 -14.45
C ALA A 29 19.45 -12.16 -13.88
N THR A 30 19.19 -12.51 -12.63
CA THR A 30 18.12 -11.91 -11.83
C THR A 30 18.31 -10.39 -11.89
N PRO A 31 17.29 -9.59 -12.28
CA PRO A 31 17.44 -8.14 -12.21
C PRO A 31 17.58 -7.77 -10.73
N ALA A 32 18.76 -7.26 -10.39
CA ALA A 32 18.97 -6.53 -9.16
C ALA A 32 18.10 -5.26 -9.18
N ASP A 33 17.50 -4.96 -8.03
CA ASP A 33 16.96 -3.66 -7.62
C ASP A 33 16.04 -2.90 -8.62
N GLY A 34 14.74 -2.87 -8.32
CA GLY A 34 13.92 -1.68 -8.62
C GLY A 34 12.70 -1.82 -9.53
N ASP A 35 12.20 -3.00 -9.88
CA ASP A 35 10.98 -3.10 -10.70
C ASP A 35 9.68 -3.07 -9.86
N VAL A 36 9.38 -1.90 -9.27
CA VAL A 36 8.06 -1.59 -8.68
C VAL A 36 7.13 -1.01 -9.76
N GLY A 37 7.64 -0.79 -10.98
CA GLY A 37 6.86 -0.29 -12.12
C GLY A 37 5.86 -1.33 -12.66
N GLY A 38 6.22 -2.62 -12.62
CA GLY A 38 5.41 -3.68 -13.22
C GLY A 38 3.98 -3.85 -12.68
N ALA A 39 3.78 -3.75 -11.36
CA ALA A 39 2.47 -3.95 -10.72
C ALA A 39 1.49 -2.80 -11.01
N TYR A 40 1.93 -1.56 -10.77
CA TYR A 40 1.13 -0.37 -11.04
C TYR A 40 0.85 -0.18 -12.53
N GLU A 41 1.80 -0.52 -13.39
CA GLU A 41 1.61 -0.41 -14.84
C GLU A 41 0.53 -1.39 -15.36
N ALA A 42 0.41 -2.58 -14.78
CA ALA A 42 -0.68 -3.50 -15.10
C ALA A 42 -2.05 -2.97 -14.62
N GLU A 43 -2.11 -2.31 -13.47
CA GLU A 43 -3.33 -1.71 -12.91
C GLU A 43 -3.78 -0.48 -13.70
N LEU A 44 -2.84 0.39 -14.06
CA LEU A 44 -3.09 1.52 -14.94
C LEU A 44 -3.67 1.05 -16.27
N ARG A 45 -3.08 0.03 -16.89
CA ARG A 45 -3.60 -0.57 -18.13
C ARG A 45 -5.01 -1.14 -17.95
N ARG A 46 -5.28 -1.83 -16.85
CA ARG A 46 -6.64 -2.35 -16.55
C ARG A 46 -7.66 -1.23 -16.44
N CYS A 47 -7.32 -0.14 -15.74
CA CYS A 47 -8.18 1.03 -15.64
C CYS A 47 -8.45 1.66 -17.02
N GLU A 48 -7.42 1.90 -17.83
CA GLU A 48 -7.54 2.47 -19.18
C GLU A 48 -8.42 1.63 -20.11
N ILE A 49 -8.27 0.30 -20.07
CA ILE A 49 -9.13 -0.63 -20.81
C ILE A 49 -10.58 -0.50 -20.37
N ALA A 50 -10.83 -0.40 -19.06
CA ALA A 50 -12.18 -0.35 -18.50
C ALA A 50 -12.91 0.98 -18.78
N ILE A 51 -12.20 2.11 -18.74
CA ILE A 51 -12.78 3.42 -19.11
C ILE A 51 -12.85 3.64 -20.62
N GLY A 52 -12.09 2.86 -21.40
CA GLY A 52 -12.05 2.86 -22.86
C GLY A 52 -11.15 3.93 -23.48
N ILE A 53 -10.25 4.53 -22.69
CA ILE A 53 -9.38 5.63 -23.11
C ILE A 53 -8.10 5.67 -22.27
N ARG A 54 -6.97 6.09 -22.86
CA ARG A 54 -5.71 6.21 -22.11
C ARG A 54 -5.72 7.45 -21.22
N LEU A 55 -5.15 7.32 -20.02
CA LEU A 55 -4.94 8.45 -19.12
C LEU A 55 -3.88 9.40 -19.71
N PRO A 56 -3.95 10.71 -19.43
CA PRO A 56 -2.89 11.64 -19.84
C PRO A 56 -1.58 11.27 -19.15
N GLU A 57 -0.44 11.42 -19.84
CA GLU A 57 0.87 10.99 -19.33
C GLU A 57 1.18 11.52 -17.92
N ALA A 58 0.89 12.80 -17.65
CA ALA A 58 1.10 13.41 -16.34
C ALA A 58 0.28 12.73 -15.22
N LEU A 59 -1.00 12.44 -15.47
CA LEU A 59 -1.88 11.77 -14.52
C LEU A 59 -1.48 10.30 -14.35
N ARG A 60 -1.15 9.61 -15.45
CA ARG A 60 -0.64 8.23 -15.45
C ARG A 60 0.65 8.12 -14.64
N ALA A 61 1.62 8.98 -14.89
CA ALA A 61 2.89 9.01 -14.18
C ALA A 61 2.72 9.32 -12.69
N ARG A 62 1.76 10.17 -12.33
CA ARG A 62 1.45 10.45 -10.93
C ARG A 62 0.77 9.26 -10.24
N LEU A 63 -0.25 8.68 -10.86
CA LEU A 63 -0.98 7.51 -10.33
C LEU A 63 -0.09 6.27 -10.21
N GLY A 64 0.88 6.11 -11.12
CA GLY A 64 1.91 5.05 -11.02
C GLY A 64 2.89 5.23 -9.86
N ARG A 65 2.91 6.40 -9.20
CA ARG A 65 3.73 6.68 -8.01
C ARG A 65 2.90 6.77 -6.73
N GLU A 66 1.63 7.19 -6.84
CA GLU A 66 0.69 7.35 -5.73
C GLU A 66 -0.73 7.04 -6.22
N ASN A 67 -1.25 5.86 -5.86
CA ASN A 67 -2.56 5.40 -6.29
C ASN A 67 -3.69 6.08 -5.52
N GLY A 68 -4.23 7.16 -6.10
CA GLY A 68 -5.17 8.06 -5.44
C GLY A 68 -4.45 9.04 -4.52
N PHE A 69 -4.81 10.32 -4.59
CA PHE A 69 -4.14 11.39 -3.85
C PHE A 69 -5.01 12.63 -3.75
N THR A 70 -4.59 13.58 -2.94
CA THR A 70 -5.30 14.84 -2.76
C THR A 70 -4.52 15.99 -3.39
N ILE A 71 -5.23 16.87 -4.09
CA ILE A 71 -4.74 18.16 -4.59
C ILE A 71 -5.43 19.23 -3.76
N ASP A 72 -4.66 20.09 -3.10
CA ASP A 72 -5.19 21.26 -2.43
C ASP A 72 -5.07 22.46 -3.36
N ASP A 73 -6.22 22.95 -3.84
CA ASP A 73 -6.32 24.10 -4.74
C ASP A 73 -7.31 25.13 -4.20
N GLU A 74 -7.47 25.20 -2.86
CA GLU A 74 -8.39 26.14 -2.20
C GLU A 74 -8.05 27.61 -2.50
N ALA A 75 -6.78 27.93 -2.70
CA ALA A 75 -6.30 29.26 -3.07
C ALA A 75 -6.06 29.43 -4.58
N GLY A 76 -6.34 28.40 -5.39
CA GLY A 76 -6.05 28.37 -6.82
C GLY A 76 -7.30 28.45 -7.70
N PRO A 77 -7.18 28.15 -9.01
CA PRO A 77 -8.23 28.40 -9.99
C PRO A 77 -9.50 27.58 -9.78
N THR A 78 -9.43 26.42 -9.11
CA THR A 78 -10.60 25.60 -8.82
C THR A 78 -11.24 25.92 -7.46
N GLY A 79 -10.53 26.64 -6.59
CA GLY A 79 -11.02 27.12 -5.30
C GLY A 79 -11.49 26.02 -4.35
N THR A 80 -10.97 24.80 -4.48
CA THR A 80 -11.37 23.65 -3.68
C THR A 80 -10.26 22.62 -3.59
N ARG A 81 -10.40 21.70 -2.63
CA ARG A 81 -9.60 20.49 -2.54
C ARG A 81 -10.22 19.38 -3.38
N TRP A 82 -9.38 18.65 -4.12
CA TRP A 82 -9.76 17.50 -4.93
C TRP A 82 -9.11 16.23 -4.41
N ARG A 83 -9.90 15.17 -4.21
CA ARG A 83 -9.45 13.80 -4.03
C ARG A 83 -9.42 13.11 -5.40
N ILE A 84 -8.25 12.92 -5.97
CA ILE A 84 -8.05 12.09 -7.16
C ILE A 84 -8.27 10.63 -6.79
N LEU A 85 -9.11 9.96 -7.57
CA LEU A 85 -9.52 8.58 -7.33
C LEU A 85 -8.36 7.62 -7.69
N PRO A 86 -8.23 6.51 -6.94
CA PRO A 86 -7.29 5.47 -7.31
C PRO A 86 -7.72 4.77 -8.61
N VAL A 87 -6.78 4.12 -9.29
CA VAL A 87 -7.05 3.29 -10.49
C VAL A 87 -7.46 1.87 -10.14
N HIS A 88 -7.15 1.45 -8.91
CA HIS A 88 -7.61 0.23 -8.27
C HIS A 88 -7.74 0.49 -6.78
N ASP A 89 -8.79 0.00 -6.13
CA ASP A 89 -8.94 0.17 -4.70
C ASP A 89 -8.20 -0.93 -3.94
N THR A 90 -7.21 -0.54 -3.13
CA THR A 90 -6.44 -1.46 -2.27
C THR A 90 -7.05 -1.61 -0.89
N SER A 91 -8.13 -0.90 -0.56
CA SER A 91 -8.61 -0.75 0.81
C SER A 91 -9.42 -1.94 1.35
N THR A 92 -9.75 -2.99 0.57
CA THR A 92 -10.33 -4.22 1.14
C THR A 92 -10.31 -5.42 0.17
N PRO A 93 -9.87 -6.63 0.57
CA PRO A 93 -10.31 -7.85 -0.08
C PRO A 93 -11.72 -8.24 0.43
N ALA A 94 -12.59 -8.65 -0.50
CA ALA A 94 -13.81 -9.44 -0.25
C ALA A 94 -15.02 -8.83 0.50
N ARG A 95 -15.04 -7.56 0.93
CA ARG A 95 -16.30 -6.88 1.30
C ARG A 95 -16.74 -5.92 0.20
N ASP A 96 -17.85 -6.29 -0.46
CA ASP A 96 -18.65 -5.53 -1.41
C ASP A 96 -17.92 -4.66 -2.44
N ARG A 97 -17.95 -5.10 -3.72
CA ARG A 97 -17.72 -4.23 -4.90
C ARG A 97 -18.60 -2.97 -4.93
N ALA A 98 -19.58 -2.86 -4.02
CA ALA A 98 -20.49 -1.74 -3.83
C ALA A 98 -19.93 -0.59 -2.98
N THR A 99 -18.73 -0.66 -2.39
CA THR A 99 -18.11 0.47 -1.64
C THR A 99 -16.85 1.06 -2.28
N THR A 100 -16.20 0.35 -3.22
CA THR A 100 -15.03 0.84 -3.97
C THR A 100 -15.32 2.13 -4.76
N ASP A 101 -14.59 3.22 -4.50
CA ASP A 101 -14.72 4.50 -5.21
C ASP A 101 -13.44 4.75 -6.02
N ASP A 102 -13.29 4.03 -7.14
CA ASP A 102 -12.18 4.16 -8.10
C ASP A 102 -12.61 4.89 -9.40
N VAL A 103 -11.63 5.27 -10.24
CA VAL A 103 -11.88 5.98 -11.51
C VAL A 103 -12.88 5.23 -12.40
N THR A 104 -12.73 3.91 -12.50
CA THR A 104 -13.54 3.06 -13.39
C THR A 104 -15.00 3.06 -12.96
N ARG A 105 -15.25 2.72 -11.70
CA ARG A 105 -16.59 2.62 -11.14
C ARG A 105 -17.27 3.98 -11.09
N ARG A 106 -16.56 5.03 -10.68
CA ARG A 106 -17.17 6.36 -10.58
C ARG A 106 -17.54 6.91 -11.96
N THR A 107 -16.70 6.66 -12.96
CA THR A 107 -17.03 6.97 -14.36
C THR A 107 -18.25 6.20 -14.83
N ALA A 108 -18.34 4.89 -14.54
CA ALA A 108 -19.50 4.07 -14.90
C ALA A 108 -20.80 4.57 -14.24
N LEU A 109 -20.78 4.94 -12.95
CA LEU A 109 -21.92 5.50 -12.24
C LEU A 109 -22.37 6.86 -12.80
N ALA A 110 -21.41 7.74 -13.10
CA ALA A 110 -21.71 9.04 -13.70
C ALA A 110 -22.33 8.89 -15.10
N ARG A 111 -21.82 7.96 -15.90
CA ARG A 111 -22.40 7.59 -17.21
C ARG A 111 -23.76 6.94 -17.06
N ALA A 112 -24.01 6.09 -16.06
CA ALA A 112 -25.32 5.45 -15.85
C ALA A 112 -26.41 6.47 -15.46
N SER A 113 -26.04 7.58 -14.82
CA SER A 113 -26.97 8.68 -14.53
C SER A 113 -27.49 9.39 -15.79
N LEU A 114 -26.94 9.10 -16.98
CA LEU A 114 -27.52 9.47 -18.29
C LEU A 114 -28.88 8.80 -18.55
N ALA A 115 -29.12 7.61 -17.98
CA ALA A 115 -30.25 6.76 -18.35
C ALA A 115 -31.55 7.10 -17.59
N VAL A 116 -31.48 7.90 -16.52
CA VAL A 116 -32.63 8.22 -15.65
C VAL A 116 -33.02 9.68 -15.85
N THR A 117 -33.53 10.03 -17.03
CA THR A 117 -34.21 11.31 -17.23
C THR A 117 -35.72 11.05 -17.20
N PRO A 118 -36.48 11.58 -16.22
CA PRO A 118 -37.93 11.41 -16.22
C PRO A 118 -38.56 12.11 -17.43
N PRO A 119 -39.56 11.50 -18.08
CA PRO A 119 -40.18 12.08 -19.27
C PRO A 119 -40.78 13.46 -18.92
N GLY A 120 -40.32 14.51 -19.61
CA GLY A 120 -40.85 15.88 -19.47
C GLY A 120 -39.89 16.93 -18.88
N SER A 121 -38.66 16.56 -18.51
CA SER A 121 -37.61 17.55 -18.16
C SER A 121 -36.82 17.96 -19.42
N GLY A 122 -36.45 19.24 -19.52
CA GLY A 122 -35.84 19.88 -20.70
C GLY A 122 -34.50 19.27 -21.17
N PRO A 123 -33.88 19.82 -22.24
CA PRO A 123 -32.94 19.12 -23.11
C PRO A 123 -31.70 18.58 -22.37
N ALA A 124 -31.02 17.62 -23.02
CA ALA A 124 -29.83 16.85 -22.65
C ALA A 124 -28.62 17.57 -22.00
N ALA A 125 -28.71 18.87 -21.69
CA ALA A 125 -27.64 19.71 -21.11
C ALA A 125 -27.27 19.36 -19.66
N THR A 126 -28.10 18.61 -18.94
CA THR A 126 -27.82 18.14 -17.57
C THR A 126 -27.24 16.72 -17.54
N ALA A 127 -27.13 16.05 -18.68
CA ALA A 127 -26.66 14.67 -18.75
C ALA A 127 -25.11 14.62 -18.69
N PHE A 128 -24.55 13.62 -18.00
CA PHE A 128 -23.09 13.43 -17.99
C PHE A 128 -22.57 13.20 -19.42
N PRO A 129 -21.48 13.84 -19.86
CA PRO A 129 -20.90 13.54 -21.17
C PRO A 129 -20.51 12.06 -21.29
N SER A 130 -20.95 11.38 -22.35
CA SER A 130 -20.63 9.95 -22.57
C SER A 130 -19.13 9.70 -22.71
N ASP A 131 -18.41 10.68 -23.24
CA ASP A 131 -16.95 10.67 -23.42
C ASP A 131 -16.18 11.15 -22.18
N GLY A 132 -16.86 11.70 -21.16
CA GLY A 132 -16.24 12.14 -19.92
C GLY A 132 -15.76 10.97 -19.07
N VAL A 133 -14.66 11.20 -18.36
CA VAL A 133 -14.09 10.31 -17.34
C VAL A 133 -13.99 11.07 -16.03
N VAL A 134 -14.49 10.48 -14.94
CA VAL A 134 -14.37 11.06 -13.60
C VAL A 134 -13.04 10.62 -13.01
N ILE A 135 -12.15 11.57 -12.76
CA ILE A 135 -10.81 11.30 -12.22
C ILE A 135 -10.70 11.64 -10.73
N GLY A 136 -11.64 12.40 -10.18
CA GLY A 136 -11.55 12.93 -8.82
C GLY A 136 -12.87 13.45 -8.29
N LEU A 137 -12.87 13.78 -7.01
CA LEU A 137 -14.02 14.32 -6.28
C LEU A 137 -13.61 15.54 -5.47
N GLY A 138 -14.49 16.53 -5.37
CA GLY A 138 -14.31 17.64 -4.46
C GLY A 138 -14.59 17.25 -3.02
N VAL A 139 -14.71 18.25 -2.15
CA VAL A 139 -15.11 18.07 -0.74
C VAL A 139 -16.47 17.38 -0.62
N SER A 140 -17.39 17.67 -1.54
CA SER A 140 -18.67 16.98 -1.66
C SER A 140 -18.57 15.78 -2.62
N PRO A 141 -19.15 14.62 -2.30
CA PRO A 141 -19.13 13.45 -3.19
C PRO A 141 -19.94 13.65 -4.48
N LEU A 142 -20.78 14.69 -4.54
CA LEU A 142 -21.51 15.08 -5.75
C LEU A 142 -20.67 15.96 -6.68
N ASP A 143 -19.52 16.44 -6.21
CA ASP A 143 -18.65 17.35 -6.94
C ASP A 143 -17.60 16.54 -7.69
N LEU A 144 -17.83 16.33 -8.98
CA LEU A 144 -17.00 15.47 -9.82
C LEU A 144 -15.95 16.29 -10.57
N LEU A 145 -14.70 15.84 -10.52
CA LEU A 145 -13.64 16.28 -11.40
C LEU A 145 -13.62 15.39 -12.64
N VAL A 146 -13.85 16.00 -13.80
CA VAL A 146 -14.08 15.31 -15.06
C VAL A 146 -13.03 15.75 -16.08
N VAL A 147 -12.54 14.79 -16.84
CA VAL A 147 -11.66 15.02 -17.99
C VAL A 147 -12.31 14.41 -19.23
N ARG A 148 -12.18 15.10 -20.36
CA ARG A 148 -12.70 14.67 -21.66
C ARG A 148 -11.55 14.28 -22.60
N PRO A 149 -11.81 13.54 -23.69
CA PRO A 149 -10.79 13.17 -24.66
C PRO A 149 -10.07 14.40 -25.20
N ASP A 150 -8.78 14.23 -25.48
CA ASP A 150 -7.98 15.27 -26.14
C ASP A 150 -8.55 15.50 -27.56
N PRO A 151 -8.97 16.73 -27.91
CA PRO A 151 -9.46 17.01 -29.26
C PRO A 151 -8.38 16.84 -30.34
N VAL A 152 -7.11 16.88 -29.97
CA VAL A 152 -5.96 16.77 -30.89
C VAL A 152 -5.45 15.33 -30.99
N THR A 153 -5.49 14.58 -29.88
CA THR A 153 -4.88 13.23 -29.79
C THR A 153 -5.94 12.16 -29.55
N PRO A 154 -6.42 11.46 -30.61
CA PRO A 154 -7.42 10.41 -30.45
C PRO A 154 -6.96 9.28 -29.50
N GLY A 155 -7.89 8.81 -28.65
CA GLY A 155 -7.65 7.69 -27.73
C GLY A 155 -6.83 8.05 -26.50
N VAL A 156 -6.62 9.34 -26.21
CA VAL A 156 -5.98 9.84 -24.99
C VAL A 156 -6.91 10.88 -24.36
N LEU A 157 -7.02 10.87 -23.03
CA LEU A 157 -7.69 11.95 -22.30
C LEU A 157 -6.89 13.25 -22.42
N GLY A 158 -7.61 14.36 -22.53
CA GLY A 158 -7.03 15.69 -22.50
C GLY A 158 -6.54 16.06 -21.11
N GLN A 159 -6.06 17.28 -20.95
CA GLN A 159 -5.65 17.80 -19.65
C GLN A 159 -6.62 18.81 -19.05
N ALA A 160 -7.57 19.33 -19.85
CA ALA A 160 -8.54 20.32 -19.40
C ALA A 160 -9.49 19.72 -18.35
N LEU A 161 -9.54 20.39 -17.20
CA LEU A 161 -10.34 19.97 -16.06
C LEU A 161 -11.72 20.59 -16.13
N HIS A 162 -12.72 19.76 -15.88
CA HIS A 162 -14.10 20.17 -15.81
C HIS A 162 -14.71 19.77 -14.48
N ARG A 163 -15.68 20.53 -14.01
CA ARG A 163 -16.44 20.27 -12.80
C ARG A 163 -17.87 19.92 -13.13
N ARG A 164 -18.41 18.94 -12.42
CA ARG A 164 -19.85 18.69 -12.40
C ARG A 164 -20.34 18.49 -10.98
N ASN A 165 -21.21 19.38 -10.52
CA ASN A 165 -21.82 19.28 -9.20
C ASN A 165 -23.25 18.73 -9.32
N GLY A 166 -23.45 17.46 -8.96
CA GLY A 166 -24.74 16.78 -9.06
C GLY A 166 -25.27 16.78 -10.51
N SER A 167 -26.49 17.32 -10.69
CA SER A 167 -27.15 17.40 -11.99
C SER A 167 -26.86 18.68 -12.78
N ARG A 168 -25.95 19.54 -12.30
CA ARG A 168 -25.57 20.75 -13.03
C ARG A 168 -24.85 20.40 -14.34
N PRO A 169 -24.89 21.30 -15.34
CA PRO A 169 -24.08 21.16 -16.55
C PRO A 169 -22.58 21.06 -16.20
N LEU A 170 -21.83 20.46 -17.12
CA LEU A 170 -20.38 20.39 -17.01
C LEU A 170 -19.77 21.78 -17.21
N GLU A 171 -19.00 22.24 -16.23
CA GLU A 171 -18.31 23.54 -16.21
C GLU A 171 -16.83 23.34 -16.54
N ASP A 172 -16.26 24.15 -17.43
CA ASP A 172 -14.81 24.21 -17.66
C ASP A 172 -14.16 25.02 -16.54
N LEU A 173 -13.19 24.44 -15.84
CA LEU A 173 -12.48 25.10 -14.75
C LEU A 173 -11.38 26.06 -15.24
N GLY A 174 -11.09 26.10 -16.55
CA GLY A 174 -10.02 26.92 -17.11
C GLY A 174 -8.63 26.49 -16.63
N ALA A 175 -8.51 25.29 -16.08
CA ALA A 175 -7.29 24.75 -15.50
C ALA A 175 -6.95 23.40 -16.13
N ARG A 176 -5.66 23.08 -16.19
CA ARG A 176 -5.20 21.76 -16.65
C ARG A 176 -4.69 20.95 -15.47
N PHE A 177 -4.75 19.62 -15.59
CA PHE A 177 -4.23 18.71 -14.57
C PHE A 177 -2.78 19.01 -14.18
N VAL A 178 -1.91 19.31 -15.16
CA VAL A 178 -0.50 19.64 -14.91
C VAL A 178 -0.30 20.95 -14.16
N ASP A 179 -1.25 21.87 -14.26
CA ASP A 179 -1.20 23.16 -13.57
C ASP A 179 -1.65 22.98 -12.10
N LEU A 180 -2.64 22.11 -11.86
CA LEU A 180 -3.14 21.80 -10.51
C LEU A 180 -2.23 20.86 -9.72
N ALA A 181 -1.62 19.90 -10.39
CA ALA A 181 -0.74 18.91 -9.79
C ALA A 181 0.58 18.85 -10.57
N PRO A 182 1.42 19.89 -10.46
CA PRO A 182 2.74 19.85 -11.06
C PRO A 182 3.50 18.63 -10.52
N ASP A 183 4.25 17.95 -11.39
CA ASP A 183 5.09 16.84 -10.94
C ASP A 183 6.04 17.39 -9.87
N PRO A 184 5.99 16.88 -8.62
CA PRO A 184 6.86 17.41 -7.57
C PRO A 184 8.34 17.07 -7.78
N GLY A 185 8.69 16.42 -8.89
CA GLY A 185 10.06 16.14 -9.32
C GLY A 185 10.52 14.73 -8.97
N PRO A 186 11.81 14.42 -9.16
CA PRO A 186 12.37 13.14 -8.74
C PRO A 186 12.36 13.00 -7.20
N PHE A 187 12.42 11.76 -6.72
CA PHE A 187 12.73 11.52 -5.31
C PHE A 187 14.19 11.87 -5.03
N ASP A 188 14.48 12.27 -3.80
CA ASP A 188 15.83 12.30 -3.25
C ASP A 188 16.30 10.84 -3.07
N SER A 189 16.58 10.17 -4.18
CA SER A 189 16.97 8.76 -4.22
C SER A 189 18.43 8.62 -3.81
N GLY A 190 18.70 7.84 -2.75
CA GLY A 190 20.06 7.37 -2.50
C GLY A 190 20.31 6.70 -1.15
N ALA A 191 19.50 6.97 -0.12
CA ALA A 191 19.73 6.36 1.19
C ALA A 191 18.88 5.08 1.34
N PRO A 192 19.45 3.96 1.82
CA PRO A 192 18.66 2.83 2.29
C PRO A 192 17.75 3.26 3.45
N LEU A 193 16.67 2.51 3.69
CA LEU A 193 15.82 2.74 4.85
C LEU A 193 16.66 2.66 6.14
N PRO A 194 16.42 3.55 7.11
CA PRO A 194 17.09 3.48 8.40
C PRO A 194 16.71 2.17 9.10
N ARG A 195 17.65 1.66 9.90
CA ARG A 195 17.39 0.51 10.77
C ARG A 195 16.83 1.01 12.09
N PHE A 196 15.71 0.44 12.52
CA PHE A 196 15.13 0.72 13.82
C PHE A 196 15.32 -0.49 14.72
N ARG A 197 15.87 -0.27 15.91
CA ARG A 197 16.23 -1.34 16.83
C ARG A 197 15.02 -2.10 17.35
N TYR A 198 13.92 -1.39 17.59
CA TYR A 198 12.71 -1.94 18.21
C TYR A 198 11.62 -2.22 17.18
N HIS A 199 11.83 -1.92 15.90
CA HIS A 199 10.88 -2.22 14.82
C HIS A 199 11.64 -2.52 13.52
N GLU A 200 12.08 -3.77 13.34
CA GLU A 200 13.10 -4.10 12.33
C GLU A 200 12.63 -3.91 10.87
N ARG A 201 11.35 -4.17 10.58
CA ARG A 201 10.77 -4.17 9.22
C ARG A 201 9.50 -3.33 9.12
N PRO A 202 9.57 -2.02 9.36
CA PRO A 202 8.38 -1.15 9.34
C PRO A 202 7.77 -1.05 7.93
N ASP A 203 8.55 -1.38 6.89
CA ASP A 203 8.09 -1.50 5.51
C ASP A 203 7.16 -2.71 5.30
N LEU A 204 7.35 -3.79 6.06
CA LEU A 204 6.53 -5.00 5.97
C LEU A 204 5.33 -4.97 6.90
N THR A 205 5.45 -4.31 8.06
CA THR A 205 4.35 -4.18 9.04
C THR A 205 3.34 -3.10 8.66
N GLY A 206 3.62 -2.30 7.62
CA GLY A 206 2.78 -1.18 7.20
C GLY A 206 2.95 0.10 8.03
N ALA A 207 3.83 0.09 9.03
CA ALA A 207 4.16 1.26 9.83
C ALA A 207 4.82 2.38 9.05
N ILE A 208 5.47 2.07 7.92
CA ILE A 208 5.83 3.05 6.90
C ILE A 208 5.30 2.56 5.56
N ARG A 209 4.90 3.51 4.71
CA ARG A 209 4.41 3.22 3.36
C ARG A 209 5.10 4.09 2.33
N ARG A 210 5.09 3.62 1.09
CA ARG A 210 5.55 4.44 -0.03
C ARG A 210 4.66 5.67 -0.16
N SER A 211 5.28 6.81 -0.41
CA SER A 211 4.57 8.05 -0.72
C SER A 211 5.44 9.02 -1.50
N VAL A 212 4.78 9.76 -2.38
CA VAL A 212 5.33 10.88 -3.13
C VAL A 212 5.34 12.20 -2.36
N ARG A 213 4.69 12.24 -1.19
CA ARG A 213 4.62 13.44 -0.36
C ARG A 213 6.01 13.83 0.15
N ALA A 214 6.21 15.14 0.26
CA ALA A 214 7.35 15.67 1.00
C ALA A 214 7.14 15.43 2.48
N CYS A 215 8.22 15.09 3.19
CA CYS A 215 8.21 15.03 4.64
C CYS A 215 7.91 16.42 5.22
N SER A 216 6.94 16.53 6.14
CA SER A 216 6.63 17.79 6.84
C SER A 216 7.81 18.37 7.62
N VAL A 217 8.67 17.52 8.17
CA VAL A 217 9.82 17.93 8.99
C VAL A 217 10.99 18.42 8.14
N CYS A 218 11.42 17.63 7.15
CA CYS A 218 12.64 17.95 6.38
C CYS A 218 12.37 18.52 4.99
N GLY A 219 11.12 18.57 4.54
CA GLY A 219 10.70 19.01 3.20
C GLY A 219 11.10 18.07 2.06
N ARG A 220 11.83 16.98 2.35
CA ARG A 220 12.38 16.09 1.31
C ARG A 220 11.39 15.02 0.88
N ARG A 221 11.42 14.69 -0.40
CA ARG A 221 10.65 13.60 -1.00
C ARG A 221 11.54 12.37 -1.09
N ARG A 222 11.47 11.50 -0.09
CA ARG A 222 12.31 10.29 -0.02
C ARG A 222 11.60 8.99 -0.40
N GLY A 223 10.33 9.08 -0.81
CA GLY A 223 9.56 7.92 -1.26
C GLY A 223 8.87 7.12 -0.16
N TRP A 224 9.05 7.48 1.12
CA TRP A 224 8.48 6.79 2.27
C TRP A 224 8.01 7.78 3.32
N ILE A 225 6.84 7.51 3.90
CA ILE A 225 6.26 8.24 5.02
C ILE A 225 5.67 7.27 6.04
N ASP A 226 5.58 7.70 7.28
CA ASP A 226 4.72 7.10 8.30
C ASP A 226 3.27 7.57 8.06
N PRO A 227 2.33 6.64 7.81
CA PRO A 227 0.92 6.97 7.61
C PRO A 227 0.16 7.24 8.92
N LEU A 228 0.73 6.86 10.06
CA LEU A 228 0.12 6.87 11.38
C LEU A 228 0.40 8.18 12.12
N GLY A 229 1.56 8.78 11.85
CA GLY A 229 1.94 10.08 12.39
C GLY A 229 1.21 11.27 11.76
N PRO A 230 1.11 12.41 12.49
CA PRO A 230 0.69 13.66 11.90
C PRO A 230 1.67 14.07 10.78
N ASP A 231 1.13 14.58 9.68
CA ASP A 231 1.89 15.29 8.64
C ASP A 231 2.88 14.50 7.75
N ALA A 232 2.76 13.17 7.62
CA ALA A 232 3.54 12.39 6.63
C ALA A 232 5.06 12.51 6.83
N VAL A 233 5.54 12.19 8.03
CA VAL A 233 6.96 12.22 8.40
C VAL A 233 7.72 11.07 7.73
N CYS A 234 8.94 11.32 7.23
CA CYS A 234 9.75 10.26 6.60
C CYS A 234 10.52 9.41 7.64
N PRO A 235 10.82 8.13 7.33
CA PRO A 235 11.52 7.22 8.24
C PRO A 235 12.86 7.77 8.79
N TRP A 236 13.57 8.56 7.99
CA TRP A 236 14.85 9.17 8.40
C TRP A 236 14.68 10.30 9.42
N CYS A 237 13.56 11.03 9.37
CA CYS A 237 13.25 12.02 10.40
C CYS A 237 12.83 11.35 11.70
N ILE A 238 12.07 10.24 11.60
CA ILE A 238 11.76 9.36 12.73
C ILE A 238 13.07 8.88 13.36
N ALA A 239 13.97 8.27 12.57
CA ALA A 239 15.26 7.78 13.08
C ALA A 239 16.14 8.87 13.73
N ALA A 240 15.94 10.15 13.37
CA ALA A 240 16.63 11.28 13.96
C ALA A 240 15.98 11.82 15.25
N GLY A 241 14.82 11.29 15.67
CA GLY A 241 14.13 11.71 16.88
C GLY A 241 13.21 12.91 16.73
N HIS A 242 12.88 13.34 15.50
CA HIS A 242 12.11 14.57 15.28
C HIS A 242 10.63 14.42 15.60
N ASP A 243 10.05 13.27 15.27
CA ASP A 243 8.67 12.87 15.55
C ASP A 243 8.52 11.40 15.13
N ALA A 244 8.12 10.50 16.03
CA ALA A 244 7.87 9.10 15.71
C ALA A 244 6.38 8.82 15.75
N GLY A 245 5.68 9.33 14.75
CA GLY A 245 4.25 9.16 14.51
C GLY A 245 3.43 8.70 15.72
N THR A 246 2.81 7.52 15.63
CA THR A 246 2.09 6.92 16.76
C THR A 246 3.08 6.41 17.81
N CYS A 247 3.15 7.10 18.93
CA CYS A 247 3.95 6.69 20.08
C CYS A 247 3.14 5.71 20.94
N PRO A 248 3.74 4.62 21.46
CA PRO A 248 3.04 3.80 22.44
C PRO A 248 2.69 4.63 23.67
N GLU A 249 1.48 4.51 24.21
CA GLU A 249 1.10 5.29 25.39
C GLU A 249 1.85 4.78 26.63
N PHE A 250 2.02 3.46 26.75
CA PHE A 250 2.71 2.83 27.88
C PHE A 250 3.50 1.55 27.53
N PHE A 251 4.41 1.20 28.44
CA PHE A 251 5.15 -0.06 28.45
C PHE A 251 4.54 -0.99 29.50
N ASP A 252 4.50 -2.29 29.24
CA ASP A 252 3.95 -3.29 30.17
C ASP A 252 4.80 -3.45 31.46
N ALA A 253 6.08 -3.05 31.42
CA ALA A 253 6.95 -2.91 32.58
C ALA A 253 7.94 -1.75 32.41
N PRO A 254 8.57 -1.26 33.51
CA PRO A 254 9.57 -0.20 33.42
C PRO A 254 10.78 -0.60 32.56
N VAL A 255 11.23 0.33 31.72
CA VAL A 255 12.45 0.22 30.91
C VAL A 255 13.38 1.41 31.20
N PRO A 256 14.68 1.33 30.85
CA PRO A 256 15.57 2.48 30.95
C PRO A 256 15.05 3.68 30.14
N ALA A 257 15.27 4.90 30.66
CA ALA A 257 14.73 6.13 30.07
C ALA A 257 15.20 6.36 28.62
N GLU A 258 16.42 5.92 28.29
CA GLU A 258 16.96 5.99 26.94
C GLU A 258 16.25 5.05 25.96
N VAL A 259 15.80 3.89 26.44
CA VAL A 259 15.00 2.91 25.66
C VAL A 259 13.62 3.48 25.40
N GLU A 260 12.98 3.97 26.45
CA GLU A 260 11.68 4.63 26.34
C GLU A 260 11.71 5.78 25.33
N ARG A 261 12.73 6.65 25.40
CA ARG A 261 12.90 7.76 24.46
C ARG A 261 13.15 7.27 23.01
N GLU A 262 13.93 6.20 22.81
CA GLU A 262 14.19 5.63 21.48
C GLU A 262 12.94 5.03 20.86
N VAL A 263 12.15 4.29 21.64
CA VAL A 263 10.87 3.72 21.19
C VAL A 263 9.86 4.82 20.89
N ARG A 264 9.71 5.80 21.80
CA ARG A 264 8.72 6.88 21.64
C ARG A 264 9.04 7.90 20.55
N HIS A 265 10.31 8.18 20.27
CA HIS A 265 10.66 9.29 19.37
C HIS A 265 11.48 8.88 18.15
N ALA A 266 12.04 7.68 18.15
CA ALA A 266 12.92 7.22 17.08
C ALA A 266 12.58 5.84 16.52
N THR A 267 11.38 5.32 16.79
CA THR A 267 10.90 4.04 16.28
C THR A 267 9.50 4.21 15.68
N PRO A 268 9.25 3.78 14.43
CA PRO A 268 7.91 3.82 13.87
C PRO A 268 6.93 3.06 14.76
N GLY A 269 5.75 3.65 14.99
CA GLY A 269 4.67 3.02 15.74
C GLY A 269 4.01 1.87 14.98
N PHE A 270 2.91 1.39 15.54
CA PHE A 270 1.95 0.52 14.88
C PHE A 270 0.55 0.91 15.35
N LEU A 271 -0.49 0.54 14.61
CA LEU A 271 -1.87 0.79 15.03
C LEU A 271 -2.39 -0.40 15.84
N GLY A 272 -3.05 -0.09 16.95
CA GLY A 272 -3.97 -0.99 17.65
C GLY A 272 -5.37 -0.36 17.69
N TRP A 273 -6.39 -1.16 18.02
CA TRP A 273 -7.72 -0.63 18.37
C TRP A 273 -7.73 -0.10 19.80
N GLN A 274 -7.02 -0.78 20.69
CA GLN A 274 -6.71 -0.28 22.03
C GLN A 274 -5.51 0.69 21.97
N VAL A 275 -5.33 1.40 23.09
CA VAL A 275 -4.11 2.17 23.35
C VAL A 275 -2.87 1.30 23.13
N GLU A 276 -1.91 1.80 22.34
CA GLU A 276 -0.75 1.01 21.94
C GLU A 276 0.13 0.65 23.15
N ARG A 277 0.27 -0.65 23.40
CA ARG A 277 1.09 -1.23 24.46
C ARG A 277 2.39 -1.76 23.86
N TRP A 278 3.53 -1.21 24.28
CA TRP A 278 4.83 -1.75 23.88
C TRP A 278 5.29 -2.82 24.89
N LEU A 279 5.44 -4.06 24.45
CA LEU A 279 5.85 -5.16 25.32
C LEU A 279 7.34 -5.10 25.67
N THR A 280 7.69 -5.57 26.87
CA THR A 280 9.05 -5.57 27.40
C THR A 280 9.48 -6.97 27.82
N HIS A 281 10.79 -7.18 27.87
CA HIS A 281 11.38 -8.43 28.39
C HIS A 281 12.84 -8.20 28.75
N CYS A 282 13.36 -8.91 29.75
CA CYS A 282 14.74 -8.76 30.22
C CYS A 282 15.13 -7.31 30.60
N GLY A 283 14.15 -6.50 31.04
CA GLY A 283 14.39 -5.09 31.40
C GLY A 283 14.66 -4.16 30.20
N ASP A 284 14.24 -4.54 28.99
CA ASP A 284 14.35 -3.76 27.77
C ASP A 284 13.04 -3.85 26.97
N ALA A 285 12.84 -2.93 26.03
CA ALA A 285 11.72 -3.02 25.10
C ALA A 285 11.93 -4.20 24.14
N ALA A 286 10.85 -4.94 23.86
CA ALA A 286 10.87 -5.99 22.87
C ALA A 286 10.81 -5.39 21.45
N VAL A 287 11.31 -6.15 20.48
CA VAL A 287 11.30 -5.77 19.06
C VAL A 287 9.93 -6.13 18.49
N TYR A 288 9.20 -5.15 17.97
CA TYR A 288 7.94 -5.37 17.28
C TYR A 288 8.18 -6.01 15.91
N LEU A 289 7.42 -7.07 15.62
CA LEU A 289 7.53 -7.89 14.41
C LEU A 289 6.31 -7.79 13.48
N GLY A 290 5.26 -7.07 13.89
CA GLY A 290 3.99 -7.00 13.17
C GLY A 290 2.89 -7.84 13.81
N THR A 291 1.78 -7.99 13.10
CA THR A 291 0.68 -8.88 13.48
C THR A 291 0.98 -10.31 13.06
N ALA A 292 0.84 -11.26 13.98
CA ALA A 292 1.12 -12.67 13.71
C ALA A 292 0.01 -13.33 12.88
N THR A 293 0.40 -14.30 12.06
CA THR A 293 -0.51 -15.29 11.48
C THR A 293 -0.64 -16.50 12.41
N HIS A 294 -1.73 -17.25 12.29
CA HIS A 294 -1.86 -18.55 12.96
C HIS A 294 -0.67 -19.47 12.65
N GLU A 295 -0.23 -19.54 11.39
CA GLU A 295 0.93 -20.35 10.98
C GLU A 295 2.21 -19.96 11.74
N GLN A 296 2.47 -18.67 11.93
CA GLN A 296 3.61 -18.21 12.73
C GLN A 296 3.44 -18.62 14.20
N LEU A 297 2.24 -18.44 14.77
CA LEU A 297 1.97 -18.76 16.18
C LEU A 297 2.16 -20.24 16.49
N VAL A 298 1.85 -21.16 15.55
CA VAL A 298 2.11 -22.60 15.69
C VAL A 298 3.58 -22.88 16.05
N HIS A 299 4.50 -22.09 15.50
CA HIS A 299 5.94 -22.24 15.69
C HIS A 299 6.51 -21.35 16.81
N LEU A 300 5.67 -20.57 17.50
CA LEU A 300 6.06 -19.63 18.55
C LEU A 300 5.34 -19.97 19.88
N PRO A 301 5.76 -21.03 20.58
CA PRO A 301 5.08 -21.50 21.79
C PRO A 301 5.07 -20.45 22.91
N ASP A 302 6.10 -19.60 23.00
CA ASP A 302 6.18 -18.53 23.99
C ASP A 302 5.13 -17.44 23.71
N ALA A 303 4.95 -17.05 22.45
CA ALA A 303 3.93 -16.07 22.06
C ALA A 303 2.52 -16.61 22.33
N ARG A 304 2.26 -17.89 22.02
CA ARG A 304 1.00 -18.55 22.38
C ARG A 304 0.78 -18.62 23.88
N ALA A 305 1.83 -18.85 24.67
CA ALA A 305 1.74 -18.83 26.11
C ALA A 305 1.39 -17.44 26.65
N ALA A 306 1.96 -16.37 26.07
CA ALA A 306 1.61 -14.99 26.39
C ALA A 306 0.13 -14.68 26.07
N LEU A 307 -0.36 -15.07 24.89
CA LEU A 307 -1.77 -14.92 24.51
C LEU A 307 -2.72 -15.65 25.48
N ARG A 308 -2.35 -16.86 25.91
CA ARG A 308 -3.11 -17.60 26.94
C ARG A 308 -3.12 -16.90 28.29
N ALA A 309 -2.02 -16.25 28.67
CA ALA A 309 -1.93 -15.48 29.91
C ALA A 309 -2.82 -14.21 29.85
N GLU A 310 -3.04 -13.67 28.67
CA GLU A 310 -4.02 -12.59 28.40
C GLU A 310 -5.48 -13.10 28.36
N GLY A 311 -5.70 -14.41 28.54
CA GLY A 311 -7.03 -15.01 28.59
C GLY A 311 -7.59 -15.46 27.25
N ILE A 312 -6.78 -15.46 26.18
CA ILE A 312 -7.19 -15.95 24.85
C ILE A 312 -7.08 -17.47 24.81
N ASP A 313 -8.18 -18.16 24.51
CA ASP A 313 -8.20 -19.61 24.41
C ASP A 313 -7.62 -20.13 23.09
N GLU A 314 -7.25 -21.41 23.04
CA GLU A 314 -6.62 -22.01 21.85
C GLU A 314 -7.52 -22.04 20.61
N GLY A 315 -8.85 -22.09 20.79
CA GLY A 315 -9.79 -22.00 19.68
C GLY A 315 -9.73 -20.62 19.03
N THR A 316 -9.68 -19.57 19.84
CA THR A 316 -9.51 -18.18 19.36
C THR A 316 -8.12 -17.92 18.79
N ILE A 317 -7.05 -18.47 19.39
CA ILE A 317 -5.69 -18.38 18.83
C ILE A 317 -5.62 -19.03 17.43
N ALA A 318 -6.41 -20.09 17.21
CA ALA A 318 -6.47 -20.77 15.93
C ALA A 318 -7.12 -19.93 14.80
N THR A 319 -7.85 -18.87 15.14
CA THR A 319 -8.51 -17.99 14.16
C THR A 319 -7.73 -16.70 13.87
N ILE A 320 -6.56 -16.51 14.47
CA ILE A 320 -5.77 -15.28 14.33
C ILE A 320 -5.14 -15.23 12.94
N GLU A 321 -5.46 -14.17 12.21
CA GLU A 321 -4.87 -13.81 10.92
C GLU A 321 -4.70 -12.29 10.83
N PRO A 322 -3.78 -11.75 10.01
CA PRO A 322 -3.48 -10.33 9.93
C PRO A 322 -4.66 -9.42 9.56
N GLU A 323 -5.75 -9.97 9.02
CA GLU A 323 -6.99 -9.28 8.66
C GLU A 323 -8.23 -9.84 9.38
N GLY A 324 -8.02 -10.61 10.46
CA GLY A 324 -9.09 -11.17 11.29
C GLY A 324 -9.75 -10.13 12.21
N GLU A 325 -10.80 -10.53 12.92
CA GLU A 325 -11.46 -9.67 13.93
C GLU A 325 -10.58 -9.43 15.17
N LEU A 326 -9.59 -10.29 15.38
CA LEU A 326 -8.63 -10.24 16.46
C LEU A 326 -7.22 -10.37 15.89
N LEU A 327 -6.38 -9.38 16.16
CA LEU A 327 -4.98 -9.33 15.76
C LEU A 327 -4.10 -9.74 16.94
N ALA A 328 -2.99 -10.43 16.67
CA ALA A 328 -1.95 -10.66 17.66
C ALA A 328 -0.71 -9.82 17.34
N HIS A 329 -0.45 -8.79 18.13
CA HIS A 329 0.78 -7.99 18.00
C HIS A 329 1.96 -8.79 18.55
N LEU A 330 2.89 -9.16 17.68
CA LEU A 330 4.02 -10.03 17.98
C LEU A 330 5.28 -9.23 18.28
N PHE A 331 5.96 -9.64 19.34
CA PHE A 331 7.23 -9.06 19.76
C PHE A 331 8.28 -10.15 20.03
N ARG A 332 9.55 -9.77 19.94
CA ARG A 332 10.69 -10.63 20.28
C ARG A 332 11.64 -9.91 21.21
N CYS A 333 12.00 -10.55 22.32
CA CYS A 333 13.04 -10.05 23.20
C CYS A 333 14.38 -9.97 22.44
N ARG A 334 15.02 -8.79 22.45
CA ARG A 334 16.32 -8.59 21.79
C ARG A 334 17.50 -9.26 22.50
N HIS A 335 17.33 -9.67 23.76
CA HIS A 335 18.38 -10.28 24.57
C HIS A 335 18.35 -11.81 24.53
N CYS A 336 17.17 -12.41 24.73
CA CYS A 336 17.03 -13.88 24.80
C CYS A 336 16.28 -14.50 23.62
N GLY A 337 15.69 -13.70 22.73
CA GLY A 337 14.95 -14.20 21.56
C GLY A 337 13.56 -14.78 21.86
N VAL A 338 13.11 -14.78 23.11
CA VAL A 338 11.75 -15.19 23.50
C VAL A 338 10.72 -14.31 22.80
N HIS A 339 9.67 -14.95 22.27
CA HIS A 339 8.57 -14.25 21.63
C HIS A 339 7.46 -14.01 22.65
N THR A 340 6.86 -12.83 22.60
CA THR A 340 5.68 -12.49 23.39
C THR A 340 4.67 -11.81 22.47
N ALA A 341 3.39 -11.87 22.82
CA ALA A 341 2.35 -11.27 22.02
C ALA A 341 1.17 -10.87 22.91
N TYR A 342 0.41 -9.89 22.44
CA TYR A 342 -0.91 -9.61 22.98
C TYR A 342 -1.95 -9.53 21.86
N ALA A 343 -3.20 -9.79 22.22
CA ALA A 343 -4.31 -9.71 21.30
C ALA A 343 -5.01 -8.36 21.40
N ASP A 344 -5.40 -7.79 20.27
CA ASP A 344 -6.17 -6.56 20.16
C ASP A 344 -7.21 -6.74 19.04
N PRO A 345 -8.46 -6.29 19.20
CA PRO A 345 -9.38 -6.20 18.07
C PRO A 345 -8.80 -5.41 16.90
N ALA A 346 -9.20 -5.77 15.68
CA ALA A 346 -8.80 -5.08 14.45
C ALA A 346 -9.55 -3.76 14.20
#